data_AF-A0A0F9KSY5-F1
#
_entry.id   AF-A0A0F9KSY5-F1
#
_cell.length_a   1.000
_cell.length_b   1.000
_cell.length_c   1.000
_cell.angle_alpha   90.00
_cell.angle_beta   90.00
_cell.angle_gamma   90.00
#
_symmetry.space_group_name_H-M   'P 1'
#
loop_
_entity.id
_entity.type
_entity.pdbx_description
1 polymer ?
#
loop_
_entity_poly.entity_id
_entity_poly.type
_entity_poly.pdbx_seq_one_letter_code
_entity_poly.pdbx_strand_id
1 'polypeptide(L)' 'MNNHWAFATRLTREQAIKELSKTSVLTTAMLKSLNISFDSFLQFAQLPDQKAKEVISKLIAHFANR' A
#
# COMPACT_ATOMS: atom_id res chain seq x y z
N MET A 1 19.22 -24.90 11.82
CA MET A 1 17.84 -24.43 11.59
C MET A 1 17.70 -23.07 12.26
N ASN A 2 17.92 -21.98 11.52
CA ASN A 2 17.79 -20.63 12.07
C ASN A 2 16.37 -20.14 11.81
N ASN A 3 15.53 -20.20 12.85
CA ASN A 3 14.21 -19.61 12.85
C ASN A 3 14.33 -18.08 12.82
N HIS A 4 14.43 -17.51 11.62
CA HIS A 4 14.31 -16.08 11.35
C HIS A 4 12.82 -15.70 11.28
N TRP A 5 12.11 -15.74 12.41
CA TRP A 5 10.83 -15.01 12.57
C TRP A 5 11.11 -13.54 12.92
N ALA A 6 12.07 -12.93 12.21
CA ALA A 6 12.48 -11.56 12.43
C ALA A 6 11.97 -10.69 11.28
N PHE A 7 11.20 -9.67 11.67
CA PHE A 7 10.73 -8.55 10.87
C PHE A 7 9.54 -8.86 9.93
N ALA A 8 8.33 -8.63 10.42
CA ALA A 8 7.38 -7.89 9.60
C ALA A 8 8.10 -6.59 9.21
N THR A 9 8.76 -6.60 8.06
CA THR A 9 9.56 -5.49 7.54
C THR A 9 8.61 -4.31 7.43
N ARG A 10 8.62 -3.43 8.43
CA ARG A 10 7.94 -2.14 8.35
C ARG A 10 8.59 -1.41 7.20
N LEU A 11 7.94 -1.44 6.04
CA LEU A 11 8.28 -0.55 4.93
C LEU A 11 8.29 0.87 5.48
N THR A 12 9.33 1.65 5.19
CA THR A 12 9.24 3.08 5.45
C THR A 12 8.16 3.69 4.55
N ARG A 13 7.69 4.90 4.87
CA ARG A 13 6.70 5.60 4.03
C ARG A 13 7.19 5.71 2.58
N GLU A 14 8.45 6.08 2.38
CA GLU A 14 9.08 6.20 1.06
C GLU A 14 9.16 4.86 0.32
N GLN A 15 9.53 3.78 1.02
CA GLN A 15 9.56 2.44 0.42
C GLN A 15 8.16 1.97 0.03
N ALA A 16 7.15 2.23 0.87
CA ALA A 16 5.77 1.90 0.58
C ALA A 16 5.25 2.69 -0.64
N ILE A 17 5.57 3.98 -0.76
CA ILE A 17 5.22 4.80 -1.93
C ILE A 17 5.93 4.28 -3.18
N LYS A 18 7.24 3.99 -3.10
CA LYS A 18 8.03 3.49 -4.23
C LYS A 18 7.48 2.15 -4.74
N GLU A 19 7.19 1.22 -3.84
CA GLU A 19 6.62 -0.08 -4.19
C GLU A 19 5.19 0.04 -4.72
N LEU A 20 4.36 0.92 -4.14
CA LEU A 20 3.02 1.21 -4.64
C LEU A 20 3.06 1.81 -6.06
N SER A 21 3.96 2.76 -6.32
CA SER A 21 4.15 3.35 -7.64
C SER A 21 4.68 2.36 -8.67
N LYS A 22 5.55 1.42 -8.26
CA LYS A 22 6.12 0.41 -9.14
C LYS A 22 5.11 -0.68 -9.51
N THR A 23 4.36 -1.17 -8.53
CA THR A 23 3.49 -2.33 -8.69
C THR A 23 2.04 -1.96 -9.02
N SER A 24 1.61 -0.73 -8.69
CA SER A 24 0.20 -0.33 -8.69
C SER A 24 -0.68 -1.28 -7.86
N VAL A 25 -0.11 -1.92 -6.83
CA VAL A 25 -0.81 -2.85 -5.95
C VAL A 25 -0.63 -2.36 -4.51
N LEU A 26 -1.77 -2.06 -3.87
CA LEU A 26 -1.79 -1.75 -2.44
C LEU A 26 -1.77 -3.07 -1.64
N THR A 27 -0.83 -3.19 -0.71
CA THR A 27 -0.70 -4.40 0.14
C THR A 27 -0.88 -4.05 1.61
N THR A 28 -1.22 -5.06 2.42
CA THR A 28 -1.41 -4.90 3.87
C THR A 28 -0.15 -4.40 4.58
N ALA A 29 1.04 -4.75 4.08
CA ALA A 29 2.32 -4.29 4.60
C ALA A 29 2.54 -2.77 4.43
N MET A 30 1.90 -2.16 3.43
CA MET A 30 2.02 -0.72 3.14
C MET A 30 1.05 0.14 3.97
N LEU A 31 -0.05 -0.45 4.47
CA LEU A 31 -1.14 0.30 5.10
C LEU A 31 -0.66 1.16 6.27
N LYS A 32 0.12 0.56 7.18
CA LYS A 32 0.67 1.27 8.34
C LYS A 32 1.57 2.44 7.93
N SER A 33 2.38 2.24 6.90
CA SER A 33 3.38 3.21 6.44
C SER A 33 2.76 4.36 5.65
N LEU A 34 1.64 4.08 4.97
CA LEU A 34 0.84 5.07 4.23
C LEU A 34 -0.28 5.68 5.08
N ASN A 35 -0.40 5.28 6.35
CA ASN A 35 -1.47 5.69 7.26
C ASN A 35 -2.88 5.41 6.69
N ILE A 36 -3.05 4.27 6.03
CA ILE A 36 -4.32 3.78 5.50
C ILE A 36 -4.89 2.77 6.51
N SER A 37 -6.15 2.93 6.89
CA SER A 37 -6.83 1.97 7.76
C SER A 37 -7.10 0.66 7.03
N PHE A 38 -7.19 -0.43 7.79
CA PHE A 38 -7.54 -1.74 7.23
C PHE A 38 -8.95 -1.74 6.62
N ASP A 39 -9.90 -1.03 7.23
CA ASP A 39 -11.26 -0.86 6.69
C ASP A 39 -11.26 -0.20 5.30
N SER A 40 -10.49 0.88 5.12
CA SER A 40 -10.37 1.53 3.79
C SER A 40 -9.76 0.58 2.76
N PHE A 41 -8.77 -0.23 3.17
CA PHE A 41 -8.20 -1.27 2.31
C PHE A 41 -9.24 -2.32 1.88
N LEU A 42 -10.08 -2.79 2.81
CA LEU A 42 -11.16 -3.74 2.50
C LEU A 42 -12.21 -3.12 1.57
N GLN A 43 -12.53 -1.84 1.74
CA GLN A 43 -13.43 -1.13 0.83
C GLN A 43 -12.85 -1.06 -0.58
N PHE A 44 -11.55 -0.80 -0.72
CA PHE A 44 -10.88 -0.79 -2.03
C PHE A 44 -10.88 -2.16 -2.70
N ALA A 45 -10.69 -3.24 -1.94
CA ALA A 45 -10.71 -4.61 -2.46
C ALA A 45 -12.08 -5.03 -3.03
N GLN A 46 -13.16 -4.36 -2.61
CA GLN A 46 -14.52 -4.61 -3.09
C GLN A 46 -14.89 -3.78 -4.34
N LEU A 47 -14.03 -2.84 -4.74
CA LEU A 47 -14.29 -2.03 -5.93
C LEU A 47 -14.05 -2.84 -7.21
N PRO A 48 -14.81 -2.56 -8.29
CA PRO A 48 -14.46 -3.06 -9.62
C PRO A 48 -13.07 -2.61 -10.04
N ASP A 49 -12.34 -3.46 -10.78
CA ASP A 49 -10.93 -3.26 -11.18
C ASP A 49 -10.63 -1.86 -11.74
N GLN A 50 -11.52 -1.31 -12.55
CA GLN A 50 -11.36 0.03 -13.14
C GLN A 50 -11.34 1.12 -12.06
N LYS A 51 -12.25 1.05 -11.08
CA LYS A 51 -12.31 1.99 -9.95
C LYS A 51 -11.15 1.78 -8.99
N ALA A 52 -10.76 0.53 -8.74
CA ALA A 52 -9.60 0.21 -7.91
C ALA A 52 -8.32 0.85 -8.47
N LYS A 53 -8.10 0.72 -9.79
CA LYS A 53 -6.96 1.37 -10.49
C LYS A 53 -6.99 2.89 -10.35
N GLU A 54 -8.16 3.53 -10.53
CA GLU A 54 -8.28 4.97 -10.35
C GLU A 54 -7.95 5.43 -8.93
N VAL A 55 -8.41 4.69 -7.91
CA VAL A 55 -8.10 4.99 -6.51
C VAL A 55 -6.60 4.85 -6.24
N ILE A 56 -5.97 3.79 -6.75
CA ILE A 56 -4.52 3.58 -6.60
C ILE A 56 -3.73 4.68 -7.28
N SER A 57 -4.11 5.08 -8.51
CA SER A 57 -3.48 6.22 -9.21
C SER A 57 -3.61 7.53 -8.42
N LYS A 58 -4.78 7.79 -7.82
CA LYS A 58 -5.00 8.97 -6.95
C LYS A 58 -4.16 8.91 -5.69
N LEU A 59 -4.03 7.73 -5.06
CA LEU A 59 -3.17 7.53 -3.89
C LEU A 59 -1.70 7.80 -4.23
N ILE A 60 -1.21 7.26 -5.35
CA ILE A 60 0.16 7.51 -5.83
C ILE A 60 0.39 9.02 -6.05
N ALA A 61 -0.53 9.69 -6.75
CA ALA A 61 -0.43 11.12 -7.01
C ALA A 61 -0.46 11.96 -5.71
N HIS A 62 -1.30 11.59 -4.74
CA HIS A 62 -1.35 12.23 -3.43
C HIS A 62 -0.02 12.15 -2.68
N PHE A 63 0.66 11.01 -2.77
CA PHE A 63 1.94 10.79 -2.12
C PHE A 63 3.14 11.36 -2.89
N ALA A 64 3.04 11.55 -4.21
CA ALA A 64 4.10 12.15 -5.03
C ALA A 64 4.15 13.69 -4.92
N ASN A 65 3.05 14.34 -4.57
CA ASN A 65 2.94 15.81 -4.46
C ASN A 65 3.14 16.37 -3.03
N ARG A 66 3.63 15.54 -2.09
CA ARG A 66 3.89 15.93 -0.69
C ARG A 66 5.32 15.59 -0.30
#